data_AF-A0A3P3VLL3-F1
#
_entry.id   AF-A0A3P3VLL3-F1
#
_cell.length_a   1.000
_cell.length_b   1.000
_cell.length_c   1.000
_cell.angle_alpha   90.00
_cell.angle_beta   90.00
_cell.angle_gamma   90.00
#
_symmetry.space_group_name_H-M   'P 1'
#
loop_
_entity.id
_entity.type
_entity.pdbx_description
1 polymer ?
#
loop_
_entity_poly.entity_id
_entity_poly.type
_entity_poly.pdbx_seq_one_letter_code
_entity_poly.pdbx_strand_id
1 'polypeptide(L)'
;MRAKSSLPGTVVARSLVLGLLCLLTACASVTRLEKGALVAHGEPLDGAAEPLYYILALDLRQLGEVERQRLVVKLAAEAELLTLSALTPERVSGYLPRAQPPVIRRDAPAGEAYSGGGFYLRFEAGRLQFLGLCSHCAGGRQSPLIGRVGGELLGLPLTGTQLEALFGAPDRVYRVNEVRY
;
A
#
# COMPACT_ATOMS: atom_id res chain seq x y z
N MET A 1 37.41 59.20 -21.92
CA MET A 1 37.57 57.73 -22.05
C MET A 1 36.52 57.05 -21.18
N ARG A 2 35.51 56.38 -21.77
CA ARG A 2 34.48 55.61 -21.03
C ARG A 2 34.76 54.12 -21.19
N ALA A 3 34.99 53.42 -20.09
CA ALA A 3 35.08 51.97 -20.07
C ALA A 3 33.66 51.37 -20.11
N LYS A 4 33.38 50.50 -21.09
CA LYS A 4 32.18 49.67 -21.15
C LYS A 4 32.41 48.42 -20.31
N SER A 5 31.66 48.27 -19.22
CA SER A 5 31.53 47.02 -18.48
C SER A 5 30.44 46.16 -19.12
N SER A 6 30.82 45.11 -19.84
CA SER A 6 29.91 44.06 -20.31
C SER A 6 29.79 42.97 -19.24
N LEU A 7 28.66 42.92 -18.54
CA LEU A 7 28.34 41.82 -17.62
C LEU A 7 27.74 40.63 -18.40
N PRO A 8 28.16 39.38 -18.12
CA PRO A 8 27.62 38.17 -18.76
C PRO A 8 26.33 37.73 -18.04
N GLY A 9 25.22 38.44 -18.27
CA GLY A 9 23.94 38.19 -17.59
C GLY A 9 23.14 36.98 -18.09
N THR A 10 23.51 36.38 -19.22
CA THR A 10 22.69 35.35 -19.90
C THR A 10 23.05 33.91 -19.57
N VAL A 11 24.24 33.64 -19.03
CA VAL A 11 24.70 32.27 -18.75
C VAL A 11 24.14 31.75 -17.42
N VAL A 12 24.01 32.61 -16.41
CA VAL A 12 23.55 32.22 -15.06
C VAL A 12 22.06 31.85 -15.04
N ALA A 13 21.24 32.54 -15.84
CA ALA A 13 19.80 32.30 -15.90
C ALA A 13 19.43 30.93 -16.53
N ARG A 14 20.20 30.44 -17.50
CA ARG A 14 19.94 29.13 -18.15
C ARG A 14 20.25 27.95 -17.23
N SER A 15 21.31 28.04 -16.43
CA SER A 15 21.68 26.98 -15.48
C SER A 15 20.70 26.85 -14.31
N LEU A 16 20.12 27.97 -13.86
CA LEU A 16 19.13 27.97 -12.79
C LEU A 16 17.80 27.33 -13.22
N VAL A 17 17.36 27.56 -14.47
CA VAL A 17 16.15 26.98 -15.05
C VAL A 17 16.31 25.48 -15.29
N LEU A 18 17.48 25.02 -15.76
CA LEU A 18 17.76 23.57 -15.87
C LEU A 18 17.79 22.88 -14.51
N GLY A 19 18.39 23.51 -13.48
CA GLY A 19 18.40 22.99 -12.12
C GLY A 19 17.00 22.89 -11.50
N LEU A 20 16.12 23.87 -11.75
CA LEU A 20 14.74 23.86 -11.28
C LEU A 20 13.88 22.79 -11.99
N LEU A 21 14.11 22.55 -13.29
CA LEU A 21 13.44 21.49 -14.05
C LEU A 21 13.85 20.08 -13.59
N CYS A 22 15.11 19.85 -13.24
CA CYS A 22 15.56 18.58 -12.67
C CYS A 22 15.01 18.31 -11.26
N LEU A 23 14.72 19.36 -10.48
CA LEU A 23 14.10 19.22 -9.16
C LEU A 23 12.59 18.92 -9.25
N LEU A 24 11.92 19.29 -10.34
CA LEU A 24 10.48 19.05 -10.56
C LEU A 24 10.16 17.64 -11.08
N THR A 25 11.15 16.90 -11.58
CA THR A 25 10.96 15.49 -12.00
C THR A 25 11.12 14.49 -10.84
N ALA A 26 11.50 14.95 -9.65
CA ALA A 26 11.63 14.13 -8.45
C ALA A 26 10.31 13.99 -7.65
N CYS A 27 9.17 14.25 -8.27
CA CYS A 27 7.87 13.90 -7.68
C CYS A 27 7.73 12.37 -7.65
N ALA A 28 7.58 11.81 -6.45
CA ALA A 28 7.56 10.37 -6.18
C ALA A 28 6.65 9.61 -7.17
N SER A 29 7.28 8.85 -8.07
CA SER A 29 6.55 8.06 -9.07
C SER A 29 6.19 6.70 -8.46
N VAL A 30 4.98 6.56 -7.94
CA VAL A 30 4.49 5.31 -7.37
C VAL A 30 4.01 4.40 -8.50
N THR A 31 4.40 3.13 -8.47
CA THR A 31 3.84 2.08 -9.33
C THR A 31 2.57 1.56 -8.70
N ARG A 32 1.47 1.59 -9.45
CA ARG A 32 0.19 1.01 -9.09
C ARG A 32 -0.04 -0.26 -9.91
N LEU A 33 -0.36 -1.33 -9.22
CA LEU A 33 -0.74 -2.63 -9.79
C LEU A 33 -2.19 -2.92 -9.42
N GLU A 34 -2.98 -3.35 -10.39
CA GLU A 34 -4.39 -3.70 -10.20
C GLU A 34 -4.63 -5.14 -10.65
N LYS A 35 -5.34 -5.91 -9.82
CA LYS A 35 -5.81 -7.26 -10.13
C LYS A 35 -7.17 -7.53 -9.50
N GLY A 36 -8.24 -7.36 -10.25
CA GLY A 36 -9.61 -7.50 -9.75
C GLY A 36 -9.83 -6.73 -8.44
N ALA A 37 -10.00 -7.47 -7.34
CA ALA A 37 -10.17 -6.93 -5.99
C ALA A 37 -8.92 -6.27 -5.37
N LEU A 38 -7.73 -6.53 -5.90
CA LEU A 38 -6.46 -6.04 -5.40
C LEU A 38 -6.04 -4.74 -6.08
N VAL A 39 -5.62 -3.77 -5.27
CA VAL A 39 -4.80 -2.62 -5.66
C VAL A 39 -3.54 -2.64 -4.82
N ALA A 40 -2.36 -2.56 -5.45
CA ALA A 40 -1.08 -2.47 -4.76
C ALA A 40 -0.31 -1.23 -5.21
N HIS A 41 0.41 -0.62 -4.28
CA HIS A 41 1.28 0.53 -4.52
C HIS A 41 2.71 0.20 -4.12
N GLY A 42 3.65 0.50 -5.02
CA GLY A 42 5.06 0.20 -4.83
C GLY A 42 5.98 1.26 -5.40
N GLU A 43 7.18 1.30 -4.87
CA GLU A 43 8.22 2.25 -5.27
C GLU A 43 9.53 1.51 -5.50
N PRO A 44 10.44 2.06 -6.33
CA PRO A 44 11.80 1.55 -6.40
C PRO A 44 12.52 1.89 -5.08
N LEU A 45 12.49 0.95 -4.13
CA LEU A 45 13.16 1.08 -2.82
C LEU A 45 14.59 0.55 -2.91
N ASP A 46 15.54 1.25 -2.27
CA ASP A 46 16.90 0.78 -2.00
C ASP A 46 17.66 0.18 -3.21
N GLY A 47 17.46 0.73 -4.41
CA GLY A 47 18.13 0.25 -5.63
C GLY A 47 17.59 -1.07 -6.17
N ALA A 48 16.41 -1.50 -5.73
CA ALA A 48 15.73 -2.68 -6.25
C ALA A 48 15.52 -2.57 -7.78
N ALA A 49 15.71 -3.70 -8.47
CA ALA A 49 15.55 -3.80 -9.92
C ALA A 49 14.09 -3.67 -10.37
N GLU A 50 13.14 -3.92 -9.46
CA GLU A 50 11.70 -3.78 -9.67
C GLU A 50 11.06 -3.00 -8.49
N PRO A 51 9.86 -2.42 -8.68
CA PRO A 51 9.12 -1.80 -7.60
C PRO A 51 8.81 -2.80 -6.47
N LEU A 52 9.03 -2.37 -5.23
CA LEU A 52 8.59 -3.09 -4.05
C LEU A 52 7.27 -2.49 -3.56
N TYR A 53 6.22 -3.33 -3.54
CA TYR A 53 4.86 -2.97 -3.19
C TYR A 53 4.67 -2.99 -1.67
N TYR A 54 4.57 -1.78 -1.10
CA TYR A 54 4.55 -1.54 0.34
C TYR A 54 3.13 -1.27 0.88
N ILE A 55 2.14 -1.10 0.00
CA ILE A 55 0.72 -1.05 0.35
C ILE A 55 -0.05 -2.01 -0.56
N LEU A 56 -0.89 -2.84 0.04
CA LEU A 56 -1.90 -3.65 -0.64
C LEU A 56 -3.27 -3.30 -0.07
N ALA A 57 -4.26 -3.13 -0.94
CA ALA A 57 -5.66 -2.91 -0.60
C ALA A 57 -6.50 -3.95 -1.34
N LEU A 58 -7.23 -4.76 -0.58
CA LEU A 58 -8.13 -5.78 -1.12
C LEU A 58 -9.58 -5.36 -0.81
N ASP A 59 -10.37 -5.18 -1.86
CA ASP A 59 -11.83 -5.04 -1.76
C ASP A 59 -12.48 -6.43 -1.83
N LEU A 60 -12.72 -7.03 -0.66
CA LEU A 60 -13.20 -8.40 -0.58
C LEU A 60 -14.65 -8.54 -1.03
N ARG A 61 -15.37 -7.45 -1.31
CA ARG A 61 -16.70 -7.49 -1.96
C ARG A 61 -16.61 -7.96 -3.42
N GLN A 62 -15.44 -7.77 -4.03
CA GLN A 62 -15.14 -8.15 -5.42
C GLN A 62 -14.38 -9.48 -5.48
N LEU A 63 -14.00 -10.05 -4.34
CA LEU A 63 -13.27 -11.30 -4.25
C LEU A 63 -14.24 -12.46 -3.98
N GLY A 64 -14.26 -13.46 -4.86
CA GLY A 64 -15.08 -14.65 -4.70
C GLY A 64 -14.69 -15.49 -3.47
N GLU A 65 -15.65 -16.26 -2.94
CA GLU A 65 -15.43 -17.00 -1.68
C GLU A 65 -14.32 -18.06 -1.76
N VAL A 66 -14.10 -18.68 -2.92
CA VAL A 66 -12.99 -19.62 -3.11
C VAL A 66 -11.63 -18.94 -2.87
N GLU A 67 -11.43 -17.73 -3.38
CA GLU A 67 -10.17 -17.01 -3.16
C GLU A 67 -10.06 -16.48 -1.73
N ARG A 68 -11.18 -16.05 -1.11
CA ARG A 68 -11.22 -15.69 0.33
C ARG A 68 -10.83 -16.86 1.24
N GLN A 69 -11.19 -18.09 0.87
CA GLN A 69 -10.80 -19.30 1.59
C GLN A 69 -9.35 -19.72 1.33
N ARG A 70 -8.77 -19.32 0.19
CA ARG A 70 -7.39 -19.65 -0.18
C ARG A 70 -6.37 -18.68 0.37
N LEU A 71 -6.73 -17.41 0.55
CA LEU A 71 -5.83 -16.41 1.10
C LEU A 71 -5.82 -16.46 2.63
N VAL A 72 -4.63 -16.37 3.20
CA VAL A 72 -4.39 -16.43 4.65
C VAL A 72 -3.58 -15.24 5.13
N VAL A 73 -3.80 -14.84 6.37
CA VAL A 73 -3.05 -13.78 7.06
C VAL A 73 -2.67 -14.22 8.47
N LYS A 74 -1.58 -13.65 8.98
CA LYS A 74 -1.14 -13.83 10.37
C LYS A 74 -1.09 -12.46 11.05
N LEU A 75 -2.06 -12.21 11.94
CA LEU A 75 -2.32 -10.88 12.51
C LEU A 75 -1.28 -10.46 13.58
N ALA A 76 -0.67 -11.42 14.26
CA ALA A 76 0.40 -11.23 15.24
C ALA A 76 1.33 -12.46 15.24
N ALA A 77 2.50 -12.37 15.86
CA ALA A 77 3.51 -13.45 15.84
C ALA A 77 2.99 -14.75 16.48
N GLU A 78 2.18 -14.61 17.53
CA GLU A 78 1.51 -15.64 18.32
C GLU A 78 0.12 -16.02 17.82
N ALA A 79 -0.43 -15.26 16.86
CA ALA A 79 -1.75 -15.53 16.30
C ALA A 79 -1.76 -16.82 15.46
N GLU A 80 -2.90 -17.49 15.44
CA GLU A 80 -3.17 -18.54 14.46
C GLU A 80 -3.22 -17.98 13.03
N LEU A 81 -2.95 -18.85 12.05
CA LEU A 81 -3.07 -18.51 10.64
C LEU A 81 -4.54 -18.57 10.23
N LEU A 82 -5.10 -17.45 9.76
CA LEU A 82 -6.52 -17.33 9.44
C LEU A 82 -6.73 -17.12 7.96
N THR A 83 -7.72 -17.82 7.37
CA THR A 83 -8.20 -17.48 6.03
C THR A 83 -9.00 -16.18 6.08
N LEU A 84 -9.09 -15.47 4.96
CA LEU A 84 -9.86 -14.22 4.90
C LEU A 84 -11.35 -14.44 5.23
N SER A 85 -11.91 -15.59 4.85
CA SER A 85 -13.28 -15.97 5.18
C SER A 85 -13.51 -16.32 6.66
N ALA A 86 -12.44 -16.67 7.39
CA ALA A 86 -12.49 -17.04 8.81
C ALA A 86 -12.22 -15.87 9.76
N LEU A 87 -11.95 -14.68 9.23
CA LEU A 87 -11.80 -13.46 10.01
C LEU A 87 -13.18 -12.96 10.44
N THR A 88 -13.35 -12.78 11.75
CA THR A 88 -14.52 -12.15 12.36
C THR A 88 -14.05 -11.06 13.32
N PRO A 89 -14.89 -10.06 13.66
CA PRO A 89 -14.53 -9.03 14.61
C PRO A 89 -14.04 -9.58 15.96
N GLU A 90 -14.68 -10.63 16.46
CA GLU A 90 -14.34 -11.28 17.73
C GLU A 90 -12.91 -11.82 17.70
N ARG A 91 -12.55 -12.54 16.64
CA ARG A 91 -11.19 -13.07 16.46
C ARG A 91 -10.16 -11.97 16.31
N VAL A 92 -10.46 -10.95 15.51
CA VAL A 92 -9.52 -9.85 15.24
C VAL A 92 -9.29 -8.97 16.46
N SER A 93 -10.32 -8.77 17.29
CA SER A 93 -10.25 -7.91 18.48
C SER A 93 -9.24 -8.38 19.54
N GLY A 94 -8.89 -9.68 19.52
CA GLY A 94 -7.86 -10.22 20.41
C GLY A 94 -6.43 -9.84 19.99
N TYR A 95 -6.22 -9.45 18.74
CA TYR A 95 -4.89 -9.16 18.18
C TYR A 95 -4.70 -7.70 17.77
N LEU A 96 -5.77 -7.04 17.31
CA LEU A 96 -5.70 -5.68 16.77
C LEU A 96 -6.65 -4.75 17.53
N PRO A 97 -6.24 -3.52 17.85
CA PRO A 97 -7.14 -2.55 18.45
C PRO A 97 -8.18 -2.07 17.41
N ARG A 98 -9.33 -1.61 17.91
CA ARG A 98 -10.34 -0.97 17.05
C ARG A 98 -9.75 0.28 16.39
N ALA A 99 -9.99 0.42 15.09
CA ALA A 99 -9.58 1.58 14.32
C ALA A 99 -10.43 2.79 14.75
N GLN A 100 -9.76 3.91 15.02
CA GLN A 100 -10.45 5.16 15.28
C GLN A 100 -10.89 5.77 13.95
N PRO A 101 -12.18 6.10 13.75
CA PRO A 101 -12.59 6.83 12.58
C PRO A 101 -11.94 8.23 12.60
N PRO A 102 -11.57 8.80 11.45
CA PRO A 102 -11.12 10.18 11.40
C PRO A 102 -12.24 11.09 11.94
N VAL A 103 -11.89 12.00 12.85
CA VAL A 103 -12.81 12.89 13.59
C VAL A 103 -13.78 13.69 12.68
N ILE A 104 -13.44 13.80 11.40
CA ILE A 104 -14.09 14.63 10.39
C ILE A 104 -15.31 13.94 9.73
N ARG A 105 -15.48 12.63 9.88
CA ARG A 105 -16.64 11.89 9.32
C ARG A 105 -17.52 11.33 10.44
N ARG A 106 -18.41 12.19 10.97
CA ARG A 106 -19.41 11.81 11.99
C ARG A 106 -20.51 10.87 11.46
N ASP A 107 -20.71 10.82 10.14
CA ASP A 107 -21.87 10.15 9.54
C ASP A 107 -21.53 8.90 8.71
N ALA A 108 -20.27 8.44 8.73
CA ALA A 108 -19.97 7.14 8.16
C ALA A 108 -20.55 6.07 9.09
N PRO A 109 -21.44 5.16 8.63
CA PRO A 109 -21.87 4.06 9.47
C PRO A 109 -20.61 3.36 9.97
N ALA A 110 -20.49 3.28 11.30
CA ALA A 110 -19.34 2.71 11.99
C ALA A 110 -19.28 1.22 11.68
N GLY A 111 -18.78 0.87 10.49
CA GLY A 111 -18.31 -0.48 10.21
C GLY A 111 -17.26 -0.80 11.27
N GLU A 112 -17.38 -1.98 11.86
CA GLU A 112 -16.41 -2.41 12.86
C GLU A 112 -15.06 -2.55 12.17
N ALA A 113 -14.11 -1.69 12.53
CA ALA A 113 -12.81 -1.63 11.89
C ALA A 113 -11.70 -1.78 12.91
N TYR A 114 -10.59 -2.37 12.49
CA TYR A 114 -9.43 -2.69 13.33
C TYR A 114 -8.16 -2.29 12.61
N SER A 115 -7.19 -1.75 13.33
CA SER A 115 -5.93 -1.29 12.73
C SER A 115 -4.75 -1.45 13.67
N GLY A 116 -3.67 -2.04 13.18
CA GLY A 116 -2.44 -2.26 13.94
C GLY A 116 -1.51 -3.23 13.23
N GLY A 117 -0.21 -3.22 13.55
CA GLY A 117 0.75 -4.18 12.97
C GLY A 117 0.88 -4.13 11.44
N GLY A 118 0.54 -3.00 10.82
CA GLY A 118 0.49 -2.88 9.35
C GLY A 118 -0.80 -3.38 8.71
N PHE A 119 -1.81 -3.78 9.49
CA PHE A 119 -3.13 -4.18 9.01
C PHE A 119 -4.17 -3.07 9.19
N TYR A 120 -5.12 -3.00 8.26
CA TYR A 120 -6.39 -2.29 8.41
C TYR A 120 -7.52 -3.20 7.91
N LEU A 121 -8.47 -3.53 8.78
CA LEU A 121 -9.59 -4.40 8.46
C LEU A 121 -10.90 -3.65 8.67
N ARG A 122 -11.84 -3.82 7.74
CA ARG A 122 -13.20 -3.26 7.87
C ARG A 122 -14.23 -4.36 7.67
N PHE A 123 -15.12 -4.48 8.65
CA PHE A 123 -16.21 -5.44 8.65
C PHE A 123 -17.55 -4.74 8.44
N GLU A 124 -18.49 -5.49 7.87
CA GLU A 124 -19.88 -5.10 7.70
C GLU A 124 -20.74 -6.33 7.96
N ALA A 125 -21.71 -6.21 8.87
CA ALA A 125 -22.55 -7.33 9.34
C ALA A 125 -21.72 -8.57 9.73
N GLY A 126 -20.62 -8.37 10.47
CA GLY A 126 -19.72 -9.45 10.94
C GLY A 126 -18.83 -10.07 9.87
N ARG A 127 -18.91 -9.64 8.61
CA ARG A 127 -18.10 -10.16 7.50
C ARG A 127 -17.03 -9.18 7.09
N LEU A 128 -15.83 -9.68 6.80
CA LEU A 128 -14.75 -8.85 6.31
C LEU A 128 -15.07 -8.33 4.90
N GLN A 129 -15.00 -7.01 4.72
CA GLN A 129 -15.27 -6.34 3.43
C GLN A 129 -14.00 -5.76 2.82
N PHE A 130 -13.04 -5.38 3.64
CA PHE A 130 -11.80 -4.74 3.19
C PHE A 130 -10.62 -5.16 4.05
N LEU A 131 -9.50 -5.41 3.39
CA LEU A 131 -8.20 -5.66 4.01
C LEU A 131 -7.16 -4.74 3.38
N GLY A 132 -6.56 -3.88 4.20
CA GLY A 132 -5.37 -3.11 3.87
C GLY A 132 -4.15 -3.70 4.57
N LEU A 133 -3.04 -3.81 3.85
CA LEU A 133 -1.72 -4.16 4.36
C LEU A 133 -0.77 -3.01 4.02
N CYS A 134 0.04 -2.59 4.96
CA CYS A 134 0.95 -1.46 4.81
C CYS A 134 2.23 -1.74 5.59
N SER A 135 3.38 -1.74 4.91
CA SER A 135 4.69 -1.89 5.58
C SER A 135 5.24 -0.58 6.11
N HIS A 136 4.81 0.56 5.56
CA HIS A 136 5.24 1.90 6.01
C HIS A 136 4.02 2.72 6.42
N CYS A 137 3.67 2.66 7.70
CA CYS A 137 2.53 3.42 8.24
C CYS A 137 3.02 4.37 9.35
N ALA A 138 2.13 5.24 9.87
CA ALA A 138 2.50 6.27 10.87
C ALA A 138 3.17 5.73 12.15
N GLY A 139 2.96 4.45 12.48
CA GLY A 139 3.59 3.76 13.61
C GLY A 139 4.97 3.16 13.32
N GLY A 140 5.58 3.46 12.18
CA GLY A 140 6.89 2.95 11.76
C GLY A 140 6.80 1.82 10.73
N ARG A 141 7.92 1.10 10.57
CA ARG A 141 7.99 -0.05 9.67
C ARG A 141 7.28 -1.25 10.27
N GLN A 142 6.44 -1.88 9.47
CA GLN A 142 5.68 -3.08 9.80
C GLN A 142 5.91 -4.11 8.68
N SER A 143 5.71 -5.39 8.98
CA SER A 143 5.79 -6.46 7.98
C SER A 143 4.56 -7.36 8.09
N PRO A 144 3.38 -6.84 7.72
CA PRO A 144 2.17 -7.66 7.72
C PRO A 144 2.35 -8.85 6.76
N LEU A 145 1.89 -10.03 7.20
CA LEU A 145 2.07 -11.29 6.49
C LEU A 145 0.79 -11.72 5.76
N ILE A 146 0.93 -12.10 4.49
CA ILE A 146 -0.13 -12.67 3.66
C ILE A 146 0.39 -13.87 2.86
N GLY A 147 -0.45 -14.87 2.63
CA GLY A 147 -0.07 -16.05 1.85
C GLY A 147 -1.28 -16.78 1.28
N ARG A 148 -1.03 -17.98 0.77
CA ARG A 148 -2.06 -18.96 0.40
C ARG A 148 -2.09 -20.13 1.38
N VAL A 149 -3.25 -20.75 1.57
CA VAL A 149 -3.39 -21.98 2.35
C VAL A 149 -2.41 -23.04 1.84
N GLY A 150 -1.57 -23.57 2.73
CA GLY A 150 -0.54 -24.56 2.40
C GLY A 150 0.69 -24.00 1.67
N GLY A 151 0.77 -22.69 1.46
CA GLY A 151 1.90 -22.00 0.86
C GLY A 151 2.76 -21.23 1.87
N GLU A 152 3.79 -20.57 1.36
CA GLU A 152 4.64 -19.66 2.13
C GLU A 152 3.89 -18.38 2.53
N LEU A 153 4.19 -17.86 3.71
CA LEU A 153 3.77 -16.52 4.14
C LEU A 153 4.77 -15.48 3.67
N LEU A 154 4.28 -14.46 2.98
CA LEU A 154 5.09 -13.37 2.46
C LEU A 154 4.83 -12.10 3.27
N GLY A 155 5.89 -11.44 3.70
CA GLY A 155 5.82 -10.17 4.42
C GLY A 155 6.05 -8.98 3.51
N LEU A 156 5.26 -7.92 3.67
CA LEU A 156 5.47 -6.68 2.92
C LEU A 156 6.82 -6.02 3.28
N PRO A 157 7.44 -5.29 2.32
CA PRO A 157 6.96 -5.07 0.95
C PRO A 157 7.19 -6.26 0.01
N LEU A 158 6.35 -6.42 -1.02
CA LEU A 158 6.40 -7.55 -1.95
C LEU A 158 6.90 -7.15 -3.34
N THR A 159 7.53 -8.07 -4.06
CA THR A 159 7.84 -7.89 -5.49
C THR A 159 6.61 -8.07 -6.37
N GLY A 160 6.69 -7.66 -7.64
CA GLY A 160 5.63 -7.93 -8.61
C GLY A 160 5.42 -9.44 -8.78
N THR A 161 6.51 -10.21 -8.87
CA THR A 161 6.48 -11.67 -8.98
C THR A 161 5.79 -12.34 -7.78
N GLN A 162 6.02 -11.84 -6.57
CA GLN A 162 5.34 -12.35 -5.37
C GLN A 162 3.84 -12.04 -5.37
N LEU A 163 3.45 -10.84 -5.84
CA LEU A 163 2.03 -10.51 -6.02
C LEU A 163 1.38 -11.40 -7.07
N GLU A 164 2.07 -11.68 -8.19
CA GLU A 164 1.58 -12.58 -9.22
C GLU A 164 1.42 -14.02 -8.72
N ALA A 165 2.35 -14.50 -7.89
CA ALA A 165 2.22 -15.82 -7.26
C ALA A 165 1.00 -15.90 -6.31
N LEU A 166 0.66 -14.79 -5.64
CA LEU A 166 -0.49 -14.72 -4.73
C LEU A 166 -1.82 -14.49 -5.44
N PHE A 167 -1.88 -13.67 -6.49
CA PHE A 167 -3.13 -13.16 -7.07
C PHE A 167 -3.29 -13.43 -8.57
N GLY A 168 -2.27 -14.00 -9.22
CA GLY A 168 -2.18 -14.16 -10.66
C GLY A 168 -1.67 -12.90 -11.36
N ALA A 169 -1.47 -12.99 -12.68
CA ALA A 169 -0.99 -11.89 -13.50
C ALA A 169 -1.86 -10.63 -13.34
N PRO A 170 -1.27 -9.44 -13.20
CA PRO A 170 -2.02 -8.20 -13.02
C PRO A 170 -2.84 -7.86 -14.26
N ASP A 171 -3.97 -7.19 -14.05
CA ASP A 171 -4.77 -6.68 -15.16
C ASP A 171 -4.15 -5.39 -15.72
N ARG A 172 -3.56 -4.57 -14.83
CA ARG A 172 -2.93 -3.29 -15.18
C ARG A 172 -1.75 -2.98 -14.25
N VAL A 173 -0.70 -2.38 -14.82
CA VAL A 173 0.43 -1.80 -14.09
C VAL A 173 0.76 -0.44 -14.68
N TYR A 174 0.76 0.62 -13.86
CA TYR A 174 0.98 1.99 -14.32
C TYR A 174 1.52 2.90 -13.22
N ARG A 175 2.08 4.06 -13.60
CA ARG A 175 2.61 5.04 -12.64
C ARG A 175 1.52 6.02 -12.22
N VAL A 176 1.53 6.41 -10.94
CA VAL A 176 0.67 7.44 -10.36
C VAL A 176 1.50 8.44 -9.57
N ASN A 177 1.04 9.69 -9.53
CA ASN A 177 1.75 10.81 -8.90
C ASN A 177 1.46 10.93 -7.39
N GLU A 178 0.38 10.30 -6.92
CA GLU A 178 -0.06 10.39 -5.53
C GLU A 178 -0.86 9.12 -5.17
N VAL A 179 -0.64 8.61 -3.96
CA VAL A 179 -1.49 7.57 -3.36
C VAL A 179 -2.55 8.29 -2.51
N ARG A 180 -3.82 8.17 -2.89
CA ARG A 180 -4.95 8.69 -2.11
C ARG A 180 -5.63 7.54 -1.39
N TYR A 181 -5.69 7.65 -0.07
CA TYR A 181 -6.29 6.68 0.86
C TYR A 181 -7.79 6.93 1.07
#